data_AF-A0A3T0JVZ5-F1
#
_entry.id   AF-A0A3T0JVZ5-F1
#
_cell.length_a   1.000
_cell.length_b   1.000
_cell.length_c   1.000
_cell.angle_alpha   90.00
_cell.angle_beta   90.00
_cell.angle_gamma   90.00
#
_symmetry.space_group_name_H-M   'P 1'
#
loop_
_entity.id
_entity.type
_entity.pdbx_description
1 polymer ?
#
loop_
_entity_poly.entity_id
_entity_poly.type
_entity_poly.pdbx_seq_one_letter_code
_entity_poly.pdbx_strand_id
1 'polypeptide(L)'
;MSQKTEEAYFDIKEAVDNDIKLKDVPDGGATIRVFANDLENPSGVPFYIHVMLDDLPGPRFPASTPVTLPFEVTVSRRELLDFVGKQVDIKCRINFGGNLSELGPDSYRIVHN
;
A
#
# COMPACT_ATOMS: atom_id res chain seq x y z
N MET A 1 4.14 -1.62 -30.74
CA MET A 1 3.87 -0.89 -29.49
C MET A 1 3.79 -1.94 -28.40
N SER A 2 4.86 -2.16 -27.63
CA SER A 2 4.81 -3.06 -26.48
C SER A 2 3.89 -2.45 -25.45
N GLN A 3 2.77 -3.11 -25.16
CA GLN A 3 2.08 -2.92 -23.89
C GLN A 3 3.11 -3.27 -22.83
N LYS A 4 3.66 -2.26 -22.14
CA LYS A 4 4.35 -2.52 -20.89
C LYS A 4 3.31 -3.16 -20.00
N THR A 5 3.48 -4.43 -19.69
CA THR A 5 2.80 -5.08 -18.57
C THR A 5 3.05 -4.13 -17.39
N GLU A 6 2.00 -3.47 -16.90
CA GLU A 6 2.13 -2.64 -15.70
C GLU A 6 2.53 -3.60 -14.57
N GLU A 7 3.81 -3.58 -14.23
CA GLU A 7 4.34 -4.18 -13.02
C GLU A 7 3.45 -3.72 -11.86
N ALA A 8 3.15 -4.62 -10.93
CA ALA A 8 2.26 -4.29 -9.82
C ALA A 8 2.73 -3.00 -9.11
N TYR A 9 1.80 -2.12 -8.77
CA TYR A 9 2.08 -0.83 -8.14
C TYR A 9 1.06 -0.52 -7.05
N PHE A 10 1.30 0.53 -6.28
CA PHE A 10 0.32 1.07 -5.35
C PHE A 10 0.17 2.58 -5.51
N ASP A 11 -0.94 3.11 -5.00
CA ASP A 11 -1.26 4.53 -4.94
C ASP A 11 -1.87 4.82 -3.57
N ILE A 12 -1.70 6.06 -3.08
CA ILE A 12 -2.30 6.50 -1.81
C ILE A 12 -3.27 7.63 -2.16
N LYS A 13 -4.58 7.39 -1.99
CA LYS A 13 -5.63 8.32 -2.45
C LYS A 13 -5.43 9.75 -1.92
N GLU A 14 -4.96 9.87 -0.69
CA GLU A 14 -4.80 11.14 0.01
C GLU A 14 -3.41 11.76 -0.18
N ALA A 15 -2.54 11.14 -1.00
CA ALA A 15 -1.26 11.72 -1.39
C ALA A 15 -1.42 12.62 -2.62
N VAL A 16 -0.90 13.84 -2.54
CA VAL A 16 -0.81 14.78 -3.67
C VAL A 16 0.63 15.27 -3.77
N ASP A 17 1.26 15.11 -4.93
CA ASP A 17 2.66 15.48 -5.16
C ASP A 17 3.62 14.89 -4.10
N ASN A 18 3.38 13.62 -3.71
CA ASN A 18 4.08 12.90 -2.64
C ASN A 18 3.87 13.45 -1.21
N ASP A 19 2.95 14.39 -1.00
CA ASP A 19 2.56 14.83 0.34
C ASP A 19 1.28 14.11 0.79
N ILE A 20 1.32 13.43 1.93
CA ILE A 20 0.12 12.96 2.64
C ILE A 20 -0.25 14.01 3.68
N LYS A 21 -1.31 14.77 3.38
CA LYS A 21 -1.80 15.85 4.24
C LYS A 21 -2.82 15.28 5.21
N LEU A 22 -2.49 15.24 6.50
CA LEU A 22 -3.37 14.64 7.50
C LEU A 22 -4.74 15.33 7.59
N LYS A 23 -4.91 16.61 7.22
CA LYS A 23 -6.26 17.20 7.14
C LYS A 23 -7.14 16.54 6.09
N ASP A 24 -6.52 16.04 5.01
CA ASP A 24 -7.19 15.45 3.86
C ASP A 24 -7.33 13.92 4.05
N VAL A 25 -6.65 13.36 5.06
CA VAL A 25 -6.78 11.97 5.50
C VAL A 25 -8.05 11.79 6.34
N PRO A 26 -8.97 10.87 5.99
CA PRO A 26 -10.13 10.53 6.82
C PRO A 26 -9.73 10.10 8.25
N ASP A 27 -10.64 10.22 9.21
CA ASP A 27 -10.39 9.77 10.59
C ASP A 27 -10.01 8.29 10.68
N GLY A 28 -10.51 7.47 9.73
CA GLY A 28 -10.15 6.06 9.61
C GLY A 28 -8.72 5.80 9.15
N GLY A 29 -8.07 6.74 8.46
CA GLY A 29 -6.73 6.60 7.91
C GLY A 29 -6.60 6.85 6.41
N ALA A 30 -5.38 6.76 5.89
CA ALA A 30 -5.09 6.90 4.47
C ALA A 30 -5.30 5.58 3.72
N THR A 31 -5.87 5.66 2.54
CA THR A 31 -6.22 4.51 1.71
C THR A 31 -5.12 4.23 0.71
N ILE A 32 -4.49 3.07 0.86
CA ILE A 32 -3.55 2.53 -0.12
C ILE A 32 -4.32 1.62 -1.08
N ARG A 33 -4.31 1.98 -2.36
CA ARG A 33 -4.80 1.17 -3.46
C ARG A 33 -3.66 0.39 -4.04
N VAL A 34 -3.81 -0.92 -4.16
CA VAL A 34 -2.79 -1.76 -4.75
C VAL A 34 -3.32 -2.41 -6.01
N PHE A 35 -2.53 -2.25 -7.07
CA PHE A 35 -2.80 -2.71 -8.42
C PHE A 35 -1.85 -3.86 -8.73
N ALA A 36 -2.32 -5.09 -8.58
CA ALA A 36 -1.56 -6.28 -8.88
C ALA A 36 -2.16 -6.98 -10.12
N ASN A 37 -1.82 -6.46 -11.31
CA ASN A 37 -2.40 -6.84 -12.60
C ASN A 37 -2.29 -8.34 -12.93
N ASP A 38 -1.31 -9.04 -12.39
CA ASP A 38 -1.17 -10.49 -12.59
C ASP A 38 -0.47 -11.12 -11.38
N LEU A 39 -1.24 -11.34 -10.33
CA LEU A 39 -0.87 -12.36 -9.36
C LEU A 39 -1.31 -13.69 -9.96
N GLU A 40 -0.50 -14.24 -10.87
CA GLU A 40 -0.69 -15.55 -11.54
C GLU A 40 -0.68 -16.69 -10.51
N ASN A 41 -1.69 -16.73 -9.65
CA ASN A 41 -1.85 -17.69 -8.58
C ASN A 41 -3.20 -18.37 -8.73
N PRO A 42 -3.29 -19.68 -8.42
CA PRO A 42 -4.55 -20.40 -8.52
C PRO A 42 -5.62 -19.71 -7.67
N SER A 43 -6.86 -19.68 -8.15
CA SER A 43 -7.99 -19.08 -7.44
C SER A 43 -8.16 -19.68 -6.04
N GLY A 44 -8.52 -18.85 -5.06
CA GLY A 44 -8.78 -19.25 -3.67
C GLY A 44 -7.55 -19.41 -2.80
N VAL A 45 -6.36 -19.02 -3.24
CA VAL A 45 -5.15 -19.03 -2.40
C VAL A 45 -5.19 -17.83 -1.44
N PRO A 46 -5.19 -18.06 -0.12
CA PRO A 46 -5.11 -16.97 0.84
C PRO A 46 -3.70 -16.37 0.83
N PHE A 47 -3.65 -15.05 0.93
CA PHE A 47 -2.42 -14.28 1.01
C PHE A 47 -2.61 -13.10 1.96
N TYR A 48 -1.52 -12.40 2.25
CA TYR A 48 -1.56 -11.23 3.13
C TYR A 48 -0.79 -10.08 2.51
N ILE A 49 -1.33 -8.89 2.67
CA ILE A 49 -0.62 -7.63 2.41
C ILE A 49 -0.21 -7.03 3.73
N HIS A 50 1.05 -6.63 3.82
CA HIS A 50 1.62 -5.98 4.98
C HIS A 50 2.16 -4.63 4.52
N VAL A 51 1.54 -3.55 5.01
CA VAL A 51 2.03 -2.21 4.74
C VAL A 51 3.18 -1.92 5.69
N MET A 52 4.27 -1.37 5.17
CA MET A 52 5.44 -0.98 5.94
C MET A 52 5.64 0.53 5.81
N LEU A 53 5.97 1.19 6.92
CA LEU A 53 6.34 2.62 6.99
C LEU A 53 7.78 2.69 7.52
N ASP A 54 8.75 3.18 6.75
CA ASP A 54 10.18 3.17 7.10
C ASP A 54 10.68 1.81 7.63
N ASP A 55 10.34 0.72 6.94
CA ASP A 55 10.61 -0.67 7.36
C ASP A 55 9.97 -1.13 8.68
N LEU A 56 9.18 -0.27 9.34
CA LEU A 56 8.39 -0.66 10.51
C LEU A 56 7.14 -1.44 10.05
N PRO A 57 6.86 -2.60 10.67
CA PRO A 57 5.70 -3.40 10.32
C PRO A 57 4.42 -2.65 10.72
N GLY A 58 3.59 -2.36 9.71
CA GLY A 58 2.28 -1.74 9.88
C GLY A 58 1.15 -2.79 9.87
N PRO A 59 -0.05 -2.40 9.43
CA PRO A 59 -1.20 -3.29 9.44
C PRO A 59 -1.10 -4.39 8.38
N ARG A 60 -1.66 -5.56 8.73
CA ARG A 60 -1.71 -6.75 7.88
C ARG A 60 -3.15 -7.05 7.47
N PHE A 61 -3.38 -7.20 6.17
CA PHE A 61 -4.70 -7.40 5.59
C PHE A 61 -4.77 -8.78 4.92
N PRO A 62 -5.71 -9.65 5.31
CA PRO A 62 -5.94 -10.92 4.62
C PRO A 62 -6.66 -10.69 3.28
N ALA A 63 -6.29 -11.44 2.26
CA ALA A 63 -6.94 -11.44 0.95
C ALA A 63 -6.84 -12.82 0.29
N SER A 64 -7.54 -13.02 -0.81
CA SER A 64 -7.53 -14.28 -1.58
C SER A 64 -7.52 -14.01 -3.08
N THR A 65 -6.84 -14.87 -3.83
CA THR A 65 -6.82 -14.83 -5.31
C THR A 65 -8.16 -15.29 -5.90
N PRO A 66 -8.50 -14.92 -7.14
CA PRO A 66 -7.87 -13.85 -7.91
C PRO A 66 -8.20 -12.48 -7.30
N VAL A 67 -7.27 -11.54 -7.38
CA VAL A 67 -7.52 -10.17 -6.94
C VAL A 67 -8.19 -9.44 -8.10
N THR A 68 -9.50 -9.21 -8.01
CA THR A 68 -10.17 -8.25 -8.92
C THR A 68 -9.77 -6.84 -8.51
N LEU A 69 -9.04 -6.14 -9.36
CA LEU A 69 -8.35 -4.90 -9.04
C LEU A 69 -9.23 -3.65 -9.04
N PRO A 70 -8.85 -2.59 -8.30
CA PRO A 70 -7.81 -2.54 -7.26
C PRO A 70 -8.34 -2.98 -5.88
N PHE A 71 -7.45 -3.50 -5.03
CA PHE A 71 -7.77 -3.72 -3.62
C PHE A 71 -7.34 -2.53 -2.77
N GLU A 72 -8.12 -2.21 -1.74
CA GLU A 72 -7.89 -1.06 -0.87
C GLU A 72 -7.55 -1.53 0.55
N VAL A 73 -6.48 -0.99 1.12
CA VAL A 73 -6.12 -1.18 2.53
C VAL A 73 -5.96 0.18 3.19
N THR A 74 -6.23 0.27 4.49
CA THR A 74 -6.20 1.56 5.21
C THR A 74 -5.10 1.57 6.26
N VAL A 75 -4.13 2.48 6.12
CA VAL A 75 -3.16 2.78 7.17
C VAL A 75 -3.79 3.78 8.13
N SER A 76 -3.83 3.46 9.42
CA SER A 76 -4.57 4.29 10.36
C SER A 76 -3.98 5.69 10.47
N ARG A 77 -4.85 6.69 10.67
CA ARG A 77 -4.40 8.07 10.92
C ARG A 77 -3.43 8.16 12.09
N ARG A 78 -3.63 7.32 13.11
CA ARG A 78 -2.76 7.22 14.28
C ARG A 78 -1.34 6.79 13.92
N GLU A 79 -1.18 5.79 13.06
CA GLU A 79 0.15 5.36 12.60
C GLU A 79 0.85 6.47 11.82
N LEU A 80 0.13 7.19 10.95
CA LEU A 80 0.69 8.30 10.18
C LEU A 80 1.12 9.48 11.07
N LEU A 81 0.43 9.71 12.20
CA LEU A 81 0.77 10.79 13.15
C LEU A 81 2.20 10.66 13.70
N ASP A 82 2.71 9.43 13.87
CA ASP A 82 4.06 9.18 14.39
C ASP A 82 5.19 9.63 13.41
N PHE A 83 4.81 9.94 12.17
CA PHE A 83 5.72 10.36 11.10
C PHE A 83 5.51 11.79 10.61
N VAL A 84 4.65 12.58 11.26
CA VAL A 84 4.45 13.99 10.91
C VAL A 84 5.77 14.76 10.87
N GLY A 85 5.99 15.49 9.78
CA GLY A 85 7.19 16.29 9.55
C GLY A 85 8.38 15.50 9.00
N LYS A 86 8.21 14.20 8.71
CA LYS A 86 9.24 13.33 8.16
C LYS A 86 8.93 12.95 6.71
N GLN A 87 9.99 12.63 5.98
CA GLN A 87 9.92 11.82 4.76
C GLN A 87 9.85 10.35 5.20
N VAL A 88 8.91 9.59 4.64
CA VAL A 88 8.63 8.20 5.00
C VAL A 88 8.60 7.36 3.75
N ASP A 89 9.34 6.26 3.75
CA ASP A 89 9.26 5.26 2.69
C ASP A 89 8.12 4.29 2.98
N ILE A 90 7.14 4.23 2.08
CA ILE A 90 5.98 3.36 2.18
C ILE A 90 6.15 2.22 1.18
N LYS A 91 5.91 0.99 1.62
CA LYS A 91 5.91 -0.20 0.75
C LYS A 91 4.89 -1.23 1.16
N CYS A 92 4.47 -2.04 0.21
CA CYS A 92 3.55 -3.16 0.44
C CYS A 92 4.28 -4.48 0.24
N ARG A 93 4.37 -5.29 1.29
CA ARG A 93 4.85 -6.69 1.21
C ARG A 93 3.67 -7.61 1.05
N ILE A 94 3.68 -8.43 0.01
CA ILE A 94 2.62 -9.37 -0.30
C ILE A 94 3.16 -10.80 -0.17
N ASN A 95 2.55 -11.61 0.68
CA ASN A 95 2.96 -13.00 0.90
C ASN A 95 1.91 -13.98 0.37
N PHE A 96 2.22 -14.63 -0.76
CA PHE A 96 1.42 -15.68 -1.39
C PHE A 96 1.91 -17.05 -0.97
N GLY A 97 1.33 -17.60 0.11
CA GLY A 97 1.64 -18.97 0.54
C GLY A 97 3.13 -19.26 0.74
N GLY A 98 3.94 -18.25 1.12
CA GLY A 98 5.39 -18.35 1.26
C GLY A 98 6.21 -17.57 0.21
N ASN A 99 5.61 -17.19 -0.91
CA ASN A 99 6.26 -16.34 -1.92
C ASN A 99 6.07 -14.87 -1.56
N LEU A 100 7.17 -14.17 -1.30
CA LEU A 100 7.18 -12.76 -0.95
C LEU A 100 7.41 -11.90 -2.20
N SER A 101 6.50 -10.96 -2.43
CA SER A 101 6.65 -9.87 -3.39
C SER A 101 6.62 -8.53 -2.63
N GLU A 102 7.31 -7.52 -3.15
CA GLU A 102 7.38 -6.18 -2.56
C GLU A 102 7.03 -5.14 -3.63
N LEU A 103 6.16 -4.19 -3.28
CA LEU A 103 5.79 -3.05 -4.11
C LEU A 103 6.32 -1.76 -3.45
N GLY A 104 7.02 -0.93 -4.23
CA GLY A 104 7.74 0.25 -3.74
C GLY A 104 9.21 -0.04 -3.42
N PRO A 105 9.85 0.75 -2.52
CA PRO A 105 9.26 1.82 -1.74
C PRO A 105 8.98 3.09 -2.57
N ASP A 106 7.87 3.75 -2.26
CA ASP A 106 7.61 5.13 -2.68
C ASP A 106 7.69 6.05 -1.46
N SER A 107 8.32 7.21 -1.66
CA SER A 107 8.66 8.11 -0.56
C SER A 107 7.66 9.25 -0.46
N TYR A 108 7.03 9.40 0.71
CA TYR A 108 6.01 10.40 0.99
C TYR A 108 6.40 11.30 2.16
N ARG A 109 6.03 12.57 2.09
CA ARG A 109 6.13 13.47 3.23
C ARG A 109 4.79 13.52 3.96
N ILE A 110 4.80 13.24 5.26
CA ILE A 110 3.60 13.34 6.09
C ILE A 110 3.53 14.75 6.68
N VAL A 111 2.46 15.49 6.37
CA VAL A 111 2.27 16.87 6.85
C VAL A 111 0.96 17.00 7.61
N HIS A 112 0.96 17.82 8.67
CA HIS A 112 -0.20 18.00 9.54
C HIS A 112 -1.18 19.10 9.06
N ASN A 113 -0.83 19.83 7.99
CA ASN A 113 -1.55 21.05 7.55
C ASN A 113 -2.99 20.81 7.15
#